data_AF-A0A2W2CJJ1-F1
#
_entry.id   AF-A0A2W2CJJ1-F1
#
_cell.length_a   1.000
_cell.length_b   1.000
_cell.length_c   1.000
_cell.angle_alpha   90.00
_cell.angle_beta   90.00
_cell.angle_gamma   90.00
#
_symmetry.space_group_name_H-M   'P 1'
#
loop_
_entity.id
_entity.type
_entity.pdbx_description
1 polymer ?
#
loop_
_entity_poly.entity_id
_entity_poly.type
_entity_poly.pdbx_seq_one_letter_code
_entity_poly.pdbx_strand_id
1 'polypeptide(L)'
;MSPPGAGWSGVGPSKIKTAAWYINWLGVSRCRLIKVDDLDLHVEELDAVDGTPVLDITPWSSEFGPRGEIKQPTWTTRCLGCTSRSRTDAGEPTGR
;
A
#
# COMPACT_ATOMS: atom_id res chain seq x y z
N MET A 1 34.90 5.66 -0.95
CA MET A 1 34.80 6.40 0.33
C MET A 1 33.50 5.97 1.00
N SER A 2 33.58 5.11 2.01
CA SER A 2 32.42 4.66 2.82
C SER A 2 32.28 5.56 4.05
N PRO A 3 31.08 5.79 4.60
CA PRO A 3 30.94 6.60 5.81
C PRO A 3 31.43 5.80 7.04
N PRO A 4 32.06 6.46 8.02
CA PRO A 4 32.57 5.80 9.22
C PRO A 4 31.45 5.65 10.26
N GLY A 5 31.43 4.52 10.97
CA GLY A 5 30.64 4.37 12.20
C GLY A 5 29.32 3.61 12.03
N ALA A 6 29.39 2.36 11.59
CA ALA A 6 28.29 1.41 11.72
C ALA A 6 28.89 0.13 12.32
N GLY A 7 29.10 0.13 13.63
CA GLY A 7 29.41 -1.10 14.37
C GLY A 7 28.13 -1.93 14.48
N TRP A 8 28.16 -3.18 14.01
CA TRP A 8 27.03 -4.10 14.16
C TRP A 8 27.55 -5.50 14.45
N SER A 9 27.84 -5.76 15.73
CA SER A 9 27.75 -7.11 16.28
C SER A 9 26.30 -7.32 16.74
N GLY A 10 25.62 -8.27 16.11
CA GLY A 10 24.29 -8.74 16.56
C GLY A 10 23.13 -8.28 15.68
N VAL A 11 22.83 -9.04 14.63
CA VAL A 11 21.53 -8.97 13.95
C VAL A 11 20.99 -10.39 13.82
N GLY A 12 19.99 -10.72 14.64
CA GLY A 12 19.19 -11.94 14.53
C GLY A 12 18.09 -11.82 13.45
N PRO A 13 17.41 -12.94 13.11
CA PRO A 13 16.62 -13.11 11.89
C PRO A 13 15.28 -12.33 11.81
N SER A 14 15.06 -11.28 12.59
CA SER A 14 13.71 -10.71 12.82
C SER A 14 13.58 -9.19 12.67
N LYS A 15 14.38 -8.53 11.82
CA LYS A 15 14.17 -7.09 11.51
C LYS A 15 14.22 -6.80 10.01
N ILE A 16 13.10 -6.36 9.45
CA ILE A 16 13.03 -5.66 8.15
C ILE A 16 13.23 -4.17 8.43
N LYS A 17 14.20 -3.55 7.76
CA LYS A 17 14.36 -2.09 7.68
C LYS A 17 14.14 -1.67 6.21
N THR A 18 13.25 -0.70 5.97
CA THR A 18 13.04 -0.06 4.66
C THR A 18 13.08 1.47 4.90
N ALA A 19 13.69 2.33 4.07
CA ALA A 19 14.09 2.23 2.68
C ALA A 19 15.39 3.01 2.36
N ALA A 20 16.11 2.55 1.34
CA ALA A 20 16.84 3.37 0.37
C ALA A 20 16.83 2.61 -0.96
N TRP A 21 15.78 2.89 -1.75
CA TRP A 21 15.39 2.22 -3.01
C TRP A 21 14.93 0.77 -2.79
N TYR A 22 13.62 0.53 -2.97
CA TYR A 22 13.08 -0.83 -3.04
C TYR A 22 13.96 -1.66 -3.98
N ILE A 23 14.56 -2.73 -3.47
CA ILE A 23 15.42 -3.61 -4.29
C ILE A 23 14.60 -4.22 -5.43
N ASN A 24 13.31 -4.49 -5.18
CA ASN A 24 12.35 -4.99 -6.16
C ASN A 24 11.10 -4.10 -6.14
N TRP A 25 10.71 -3.57 -7.30
CA TRP A 25 9.53 -2.73 -7.46
C TRP A 25 8.28 -3.59 -7.70
N LEU A 26 7.95 -4.41 -6.71
CA LEU A 26 6.77 -5.27 -6.74
C LEU A 26 5.64 -4.60 -5.96
N GLY A 27 4.58 -4.22 -6.69
CA GLY A 27 3.29 -3.86 -6.11
C GLY A 27 2.44 -5.12 -5.91
N VAL A 28 1.63 -5.15 -4.85
CA VAL A 28 0.66 -6.22 -4.61
C VAL A 28 -0.66 -5.59 -4.21
N SER A 29 -1.71 -5.95 -4.96
CA SER A 29 -3.03 -5.37 -4.81
C SER A 29 -4.06 -6.49 -4.74
N ARG A 30 -5.06 -6.33 -3.88
CA ARG A 30 -6.26 -7.17 -3.92
C ARG A 30 -7.34 -6.36 -4.61
N CYS A 31 -7.83 -6.87 -5.73
CA CYS A 31 -8.89 -6.25 -6.50
C CYS A 31 -10.08 -7.20 -6.59
N ARG A 32 -11.26 -6.65 -6.88
CA ARG A 32 -12.48 -7.44 -7.06
C ARG A 32 -12.65 -7.78 -8.53
N LEU A 33 -12.69 -9.07 -8.86
CA LEU A 33 -12.99 -9.53 -10.20
C LEU A 33 -14.47 -9.27 -10.54
N ILE A 34 -14.72 -8.59 -11.65
CA ILE A 34 -16.05 -8.21 -12.12
C ILE A 34 -16.49 -9.10 -13.27
N LYS A 35 -15.59 -9.32 -14.23
CA LYS A 35 -15.86 -10.06 -15.46
C LYS A 35 -14.56 -10.66 -15.99
N VAL A 36 -14.68 -11.81 -16.65
CA VAL A 36 -13.63 -12.43 -17.44
C VAL A 36 -14.11 -12.48 -18.88
N ASP A 37 -13.35 -11.86 -19.78
CA ASP A 37 -13.57 -11.89 -21.22
C ASP A 37 -12.34 -12.52 -21.88
N ASP A 38 -12.37 -13.84 -22.06
CA ASP A 38 -11.22 -14.63 -22.55
C ASP A 38 -9.98 -14.43 -21.67
N LEU A 39 -9.00 -13.64 -22.12
CA LEU A 39 -7.77 -13.32 -21.38
C LEU A 39 -7.83 -11.96 -20.66
N ASP A 40 -8.92 -11.21 -20.83
CA ASP A 40 -9.12 -9.92 -20.18
C ASP A 40 -9.85 -10.06 -18.84
N LEU A 41 -9.21 -9.58 -17.78
CA LEU A 41 -9.78 -9.51 -16.44
C LEU A 41 -10.25 -8.08 -16.14
N HIS A 42 -11.55 -7.90 -16.01
CA HIS A 42 -12.13 -6.63 -15.59
C HIS A 42 -12.21 -6.61 -14.06
N VAL A 43 -11.50 -5.68 -13.43
CA VAL A 43 -11.37 -5.59 -11.98
C VAL A 43 -11.74 -4.20 -11.46
N GLU A 44 -12.20 -4.13 -10.22
CA GLU A 44 -12.34 -2.89 -9.47
C GLU A 44 -11.36 -2.85 -8.30
N GLU A 45 -11.08 -1.64 -7.79
CA GLU A 45 -10.22 -1.39 -6.63
C GLU A 45 -8.73 -1.74 -6.83
N LEU A 46 -8.29 -1.86 -8.10
CA LEU A 46 -6.87 -2.00 -8.44
C LEU A 46 -6.15 -0.66 -8.23
N ASP A 47 -5.03 -0.66 -7.50
CA ASP A 47 -4.22 0.53 -7.20
C ASP A 47 -2.99 0.68 -8.13
N ALA A 48 -3.12 0.21 -9.37
CA ALA A 48 -2.11 0.30 -10.40
C ALA A 48 -2.47 1.40 -11.42
N VAL A 49 -1.46 2.13 -11.91
CA VAL A 49 -1.65 3.06 -13.03
C VAL A 49 -1.76 2.28 -14.34
N ASP A 50 -2.44 2.85 -15.32
CA ASP A 50 -2.56 2.25 -16.65
C ASP A 50 -1.17 1.91 -17.26
N GLY A 51 -1.09 0.76 -17.93
CA GLY A 51 0.16 0.23 -18.48
C GLY A 51 1.15 -0.36 -17.47
N THR A 52 0.82 -0.43 -16.17
CA THR A 52 1.66 -1.13 -15.18
C THR A 52 1.76 -2.62 -15.54
N PRO A 53 2.98 -3.19 -15.68
CA PRO A 53 3.13 -4.59 -16.03
C PRO A 53 2.66 -5.50 -14.88
N VAL A 54 1.82 -6.48 -15.22
CA VAL A 54 1.38 -7.51 -14.29
C VAL A 54 2.32 -8.71 -14.39
N LEU A 55 2.86 -9.13 -13.24
CA LEU A 55 3.82 -10.25 -13.17
C LEU A 55 3.15 -11.57 -12.77
N ASP A 56 2.12 -11.53 -11.94
CA ASP A 56 1.39 -12.70 -11.46
C ASP A 56 -0.06 -12.35 -11.13
N ILE A 57 -0.95 -13.35 -11.25
CA ILE A 57 -2.36 -13.28 -10.85
C ILE A 57 -2.66 -14.53 -10.03
N THR A 58 -2.97 -14.33 -8.74
CA THR A 58 -3.31 -15.40 -7.81
C THR A 58 -4.72 -15.19 -7.25
N PRO A 59 -5.60 -16.22 -7.23
CA PRO A 59 -6.93 -16.09 -6.65
C PRO A 59 -6.85 -15.82 -5.14
N TRP A 60 -7.72 -14.93 -4.65
CA TRP A 60 -7.86 -14.67 -3.22
C TRP A 60 -8.69 -15.75 -2.54
N SER A 61 -8.23 -16.21 -1.37
CA SER A 61 -8.94 -17.17 -0.51
C SER A 61 -9.02 -16.62 0.92
N SER A 62 -10.05 -17.01 1.68
CA SER A 62 -10.25 -16.58 3.07
C SER A 62 -9.04 -16.87 3.98
N GLU A 63 -8.32 -17.95 3.70
CA GLU A 63 -7.17 -18.44 4.44
C GLU A 63 -5.92 -17.56 4.25
N PHE A 64 -5.91 -16.71 3.21
CA PHE A 64 -4.91 -15.67 3.00
C PHE A 64 -5.22 -14.37 3.75
N GLY A 65 -6.39 -14.29 4.40
CA GLY A 65 -6.75 -13.17 5.26
C GLY A 65 -5.79 -12.98 6.44
N PRO A 66 -5.88 -11.84 7.15
CA PRO A 66 -5.10 -11.58 8.35
C PRO A 66 -5.28 -12.71 9.36
N ARG A 67 -4.16 -13.23 9.89
CA ARG A 67 -4.18 -14.25 10.94
C ARG A 67 -4.01 -13.58 12.30
N GLY A 68 -4.95 -13.84 13.21
CA GLY A 68 -4.93 -13.27 14.56
C GLY A 68 -5.49 -11.85 14.64
N GLU A 69 -5.11 -11.11 15.68
CA GLU A 69 -5.60 -9.75 15.95
C GLU A 69 -5.01 -8.75 14.95
N ILE A 70 -5.88 -7.97 14.30
CA ILE A 70 -5.47 -6.88 13.39
C ILE A 70 -5.11 -5.65 14.22
N LYS A 71 -3.88 -5.15 14.06
CA LYS A 71 -3.42 -3.89 14.67
C LYS A 71 -3.19 -2.84 13.60
N GLN A 72 -4.08 -1.84 13.54
CA GLN A 72 -3.94 -0.68 12.65
C GLN A 72 -3.38 0.50 13.44
N PRO A 73 -2.31 1.16 12.96
CA PRO A 73 -1.82 2.36 13.61
C PRO A 73 -2.79 3.54 13.41
N THR A 74 -2.95 4.37 14.45
CA THR A 74 -3.95 5.45 14.49
C THR A 74 -3.75 6.51 13.40
N TRP A 75 -2.51 6.72 12.95
CA TRP A 75 -2.20 7.67 11.89
C TRP A 75 -2.85 7.29 10.56
N THR A 76 -2.99 5.99 10.25
CA THR A 76 -3.62 5.54 8.98
C THR A 76 -5.07 5.98 8.92
N THR A 77 -5.80 5.84 10.04
CA THR A 77 -7.18 6.35 10.16
C THR A 77 -7.23 7.86 10.03
N ARG A 78 -6.29 8.59 10.63
CA ARG A 78 -6.24 10.05 10.55
C ARG A 78 -5.96 10.55 9.12
N CYS A 79 -5.04 9.91 8.41
CA CYS A 79 -4.64 10.30 7.05
C CYS A 79 -5.68 9.89 6.01
N LEU A 80 -6.16 8.65 6.03
CA LEU A 80 -7.18 8.19 5.07
C LEU A 80 -8.56 8.78 5.37
N GLY A 81 -8.87 9.00 6.64
CA GLY A 81 -10.13 9.61 7.08
C GLY A 81 -10.23 11.11 6.81
N CYS A 82 -9.13 11.82 6.55
CA CYS A 82 -9.20 13.24 6.17
C CYS A 82 -9.37 13.46 4.66
N THR A 83 -9.10 12.45 3.82
CA THR A 83 -9.19 12.54 2.36
C THR A 83 -10.62 12.68 1.85
N SER A 84 -11.63 12.28 2.64
CA SER A 84 -13.05 12.48 2.30
C SER A 84 -13.61 13.84 2.74
N ARG A 85 -12.83 14.70 3.42
CA ARG A 85 -13.23 16.10 3.60
C ARG A 85 -13.04 16.84 2.28
N SER A 86 -14.13 16.93 1.52
CA SER A 86 -14.20 17.84 0.39
C SER A 86 -13.78 19.25 0.83
N ARG A 87 -13.01 19.95 0.00
CA ARG A 87 -12.57 21.35 0.18
C ARG A 87 -13.74 22.34 0.36
N THR A 88 -14.98 21.88 0.27
CA THR A 88 -16.20 22.66 0.35
C THR A 88 -16.52 23.20 1.75
N ASP A 89 -15.86 22.70 2.82
CA ASP A 89 -16.04 23.20 4.19
C ASP A 89 -15.05 24.32 4.58
N ALA A 90 -14.11 24.70 3.71
CA ALA A 90 -13.29 25.88 3.91
C ALA A 90 -14.09 27.10 3.45
N GLY A 91 -15.04 27.55 4.30
CA GLY A 91 -15.67 28.85 4.16
C GLY A 91 -14.60 29.92 3.98
N GLU A 92 -14.63 30.57 2.83
CA GLU A 92 -13.83 31.75 2.54
C GLU A 92 -14.07 32.78 3.67
N PRO A 93 -13.03 33.25 4.37
CA PRO A 93 -13.22 34.32 5.34
C PRO A 93 -13.54 35.60 4.56
N THR A 94 -14.83 35.88 4.45
CA THR A 94 -15.35 37.14 3.94
C THR A 94 -14.98 38.26 4.91
N GLY A 95 -13.95 39.02 4.52
CA GLY A 95 -13.75 40.44 4.87
C GLY A 95 -13.38 40.79 6.32
N ARG A 96 -12.14 41.25 6.54
CA ARG A 96 -11.74 42.66 6.54
C ARG A 96 -10.24 42.78 6.75
#